data_AF-A0A850CDB3-F1
#
_entry.id   AF-A0A850CDB3-F1
#
_cell.length_a   1.000
_cell.length_b   1.000
_cell.length_c   1.000
_cell.angle_alpha   90.00
_cell.angle_beta   90.00
_cell.angle_gamma   90.00
#
_symmetry.space_group_name_H-M   'P 1'
#
loop_
_entity.id
_entity.type
_entity.pdbx_description
1 polymer ?
#
loop_
_entity_poly.entity_id
_entity_poly.type
_entity_poly.pdbx_seq_one_letter_code
_entity_poly.pdbx_strand_id
1 'polypeptide(L)'
;MTLFETPSGVTVERTVSELDSPDLTSVVAQVETRRGGVLSSGMEYPGRYSRYHLAYVDPSLEVVARGRSVTVRRLNARGYLLVDVLADALAAAGVGEVVREDGEVRVEVPVPTGRVPEELRSKLPTAFSALRVVLDALRCDDPYLGLWGAFGYDLAYQFEPIPYAKDRPADQRDLVLHLADELYVVDRKRETAQVRRYEFTFGDRTTKGLARETESLDYVRAASVPDGPVPGVYADTVRRAKREFKAGNLFEVVPGHEMYAACDSPTAFYERLRTANPAPYEFLFNLGEREYLVGASPEMFVRVTGDRVETCPISGTIARGADPLHDATQIAALIGSAKEESELTMCTDVDRNDKARVCVPGSVKVLGRRQIEMYSRLIHTVDHVEGRLREGMDALDAFLTHMWSVTVTGAPKTWAMRFIEEQETTPRRWYGGAVGFVGFDGTMNTGLTLRTAQIREGVARVRAGATLLYDSDPAAEEAETHLKARALLETAAGGLGAAAPVPEPIEVAGGPMGTGRKVLLVDHEDSFVNTLGDYFRQHGCEVTTLRFGFDVPAVLDELAPDLVVLSPGPGRPEDFGTAALLDEIERRGLPAFGVCLGLQAMIEHAGGRLSLLDEP
;
A
#
# COMPACT_ATOMS: atom_id res chain seq x y z
N MET A 1 -22.88 9.14 28.86
CA MET A 1 -21.57 9.00 29.54
C MET A 1 -21.24 7.51 29.58
N THR A 2 -20.01 7.14 29.28
CA THR A 2 -19.52 5.75 29.31
C THR A 2 -18.16 5.74 29.99
N LEU A 3 -17.90 4.76 30.86
CA LEU A 3 -16.64 4.62 31.59
C LEU A 3 -15.89 3.38 31.08
N PHE A 4 -14.58 3.51 30.91
CA PHE A 4 -13.68 2.40 30.60
C PHE A 4 -12.55 2.38 31.63
N GLU A 5 -12.08 1.19 31.98
CA GLU A 5 -10.90 0.99 32.81
C GLU A 5 -9.79 0.37 31.96
N THR A 6 -8.65 1.04 31.91
CA THR A 6 -7.48 0.57 31.14
C THR A 6 -6.62 -0.39 31.98
N PRO A 7 -5.80 -1.26 31.35
CA PRO A 7 -4.90 -2.14 32.08
C PRO A 7 -3.89 -1.42 32.98
N SER A 8 -3.52 -0.17 32.67
CA SER A 8 -2.64 0.65 33.50
C SER A 8 -3.35 1.36 34.64
N GLY A 9 -4.66 1.14 34.84
CA GLY A 9 -5.45 1.74 35.92
C GLY A 9 -5.94 3.17 35.65
N VAL A 10 -5.90 3.62 34.40
CA VAL A 10 -6.53 4.88 33.99
C VAL A 10 -8.02 4.65 33.74
N THR A 11 -8.87 5.38 34.43
CA THR A 11 -10.29 5.49 34.15
C THR A 11 -10.51 6.50 33.03
N VAL A 12 -11.17 6.08 31.94
CA VAL A 12 -11.54 6.92 30.80
C VAL A 12 -13.04 7.20 30.84
N GLU A 13 -13.41 8.46 31.03
CA GLU A 13 -14.79 8.94 30.95
C GLU A 13 -15.08 9.53 29.58
N ARG A 14 -15.98 8.90 28.81
CA ARG A 14 -16.44 9.38 27.52
C ARG A 14 -17.80 10.07 27.63
N THR A 15 -17.87 11.29 27.12
CA THR A 15 -19.11 12.01 26.86
C THR A 15 -19.30 12.18 25.36
N VAL A 16 -20.53 11.95 24.88
CA VAL A 16 -20.91 12.14 23.48
C VAL A 16 -22.04 13.16 23.43
N SER A 17 -21.89 14.19 22.62
CA SER A 17 -22.91 15.20 22.34
C SER A 17 -23.14 15.31 20.84
N GLU A 18 -24.35 15.65 20.42
CA GLU A 18 -24.64 15.91 19.01
C GLU A 18 -23.99 17.23 18.56
N LEU A 19 -23.60 17.29 17.29
CA LEU A 19 -23.18 18.51 16.63
C LEU A 19 -24.40 19.20 16.02
N ASP A 20 -24.47 20.52 16.18
CA ASP A 20 -25.52 21.34 15.54
C ASP A 20 -25.44 21.31 14.00
N SER A 21 -24.24 21.02 13.46
CA SER A 21 -23.99 20.92 12.01
C SER A 21 -22.97 19.81 11.71
N PRO A 22 -23.16 19.03 10.63
CA PRO A 22 -22.15 18.09 10.12
C PRO A 22 -20.97 18.78 9.42
N ASP A 23 -20.98 20.12 9.30
CA ASP A 23 -19.89 20.89 8.73
C ASP A 23 -18.75 21.08 9.74
N LEU A 24 -17.58 20.51 9.42
CA LEU A 24 -16.37 20.61 10.25
C LEU A 24 -15.41 21.71 9.77
N THR A 25 -15.79 22.57 8.82
CA THR A 25 -14.89 23.59 8.23
C THR A 25 -14.21 24.48 9.29
N SER A 26 -14.94 24.85 10.35
CA SER A 26 -14.37 25.64 11.44
C SER A 26 -13.31 24.88 12.25
N VAL A 27 -13.45 23.57 12.40
CA VAL A 27 -12.47 22.69 13.07
C VAL A 27 -11.27 22.49 12.16
N VAL A 28 -11.49 22.22 10.87
CA VAL A 28 -10.43 22.10 9.86
C VAL A 28 -9.56 23.36 9.81
N ALA A 29 -10.15 24.55 9.85
CA ALA A 29 -9.41 25.81 9.86
C ALA A 29 -8.46 25.93 11.07
N GLN A 30 -8.83 25.40 12.23
CA GLN A 30 -8.00 25.44 13.44
C GLN A 30 -6.76 24.54 13.34
N VAL A 31 -6.80 23.49 12.52
CA VAL A 31 -5.65 22.59 12.27
C VAL A 31 -4.51 23.33 11.55
N GLU A 32 -4.77 24.47 10.92
CA GLU A 32 -3.72 25.26 10.27
C GLU A 32 -2.68 25.77 11.27
N THR A 33 -3.11 26.25 12.44
CA THR A 33 -2.21 26.87 13.42
C THR A 33 -1.98 26.00 14.65
N ARG A 34 -2.90 25.09 14.96
CA ARG A 34 -2.82 24.20 16.12
C ARG A 34 -2.71 22.75 15.67
N ARG A 35 -2.01 21.94 16.47
CA ARG A 35 -1.85 20.51 16.17
C ARG A 35 -3.22 19.85 16.07
N GLY A 36 -3.36 18.98 15.09
CA GLY A 36 -4.65 18.40 14.78
C GLY A 36 -4.59 17.51 13.55
N GLY A 37 -5.71 16.85 13.27
CA GLY A 37 -5.83 15.96 12.15
C GLY A 37 -7.26 15.91 11.64
N VAL A 38 -7.38 15.72 10.34
CA VAL A 38 -8.62 15.52 9.62
C VAL A 38 -8.44 14.27 8.78
N LEU A 39 -9.40 13.35 8.87
CA LEU A 39 -9.46 12.15 8.06
C LEU A 39 -10.87 11.99 7.50
N SER A 40 -11.02 11.86 6.19
CA SER A 40 -12.30 11.59 5.56
C SER A 40 -12.23 10.60 4.43
N SER A 41 -13.41 10.07 4.12
CA SER A 41 -13.66 9.32 2.90
C SER A 41 -14.76 10.04 2.13
N GLY A 42 -14.39 10.56 0.96
CA GLY A 42 -15.35 11.13 0.01
C GLY A 42 -16.21 10.07 -0.68
N MET A 43 -15.78 8.80 -0.61
CA MET A 43 -16.26 7.70 -1.45
C MET A 43 -17.03 6.63 -0.66
N GLU A 44 -17.97 5.97 -1.34
CA GLU A 44 -18.67 4.79 -0.82
C GLU A 44 -18.50 3.64 -1.81
N TYR A 45 -18.02 2.51 -1.29
CA TYR A 45 -17.98 1.24 -2.00
C TYR A 45 -18.51 0.16 -1.04
N PRO A 46 -19.65 -0.47 -1.33
CA PRO A 46 -20.26 -1.45 -0.45
C PRO A 46 -19.26 -2.53 0.01
N GLY A 47 -19.17 -2.73 1.33
CA GLY A 47 -18.25 -3.70 1.94
C GLY A 47 -16.78 -3.26 2.02
N ARG A 48 -16.39 -2.15 1.38
CA ARG A 48 -15.01 -1.66 1.34
C ARG A 48 -14.84 -0.29 1.97
N TYR A 49 -15.56 0.74 1.52
CA TYR A 49 -15.43 2.11 2.01
C TYR A 49 -16.79 2.68 2.41
N SER A 50 -16.81 3.43 3.52
CA SER A 50 -17.97 4.22 3.96
C SER A 50 -17.59 5.69 4.01
N ARG A 51 -18.55 6.58 3.75
CA ARG A 51 -18.33 8.02 3.82
C ARG A 51 -18.34 8.49 5.27
N TYR A 52 -17.26 9.12 5.69
CA TYR A 52 -17.11 9.73 7.00
C TYR A 52 -16.26 10.99 6.92
N HIS A 53 -16.35 11.83 7.95
CA HIS A 53 -15.48 12.99 8.13
C HIS A 53 -15.15 13.11 9.61
N LEU A 54 -13.88 12.92 9.95
CA LEU A 54 -13.35 12.94 11.30
C LEU A 54 -12.37 14.10 11.42
N ALA A 55 -12.43 14.83 12.51
CA ALA A 55 -11.47 15.87 12.81
C ALA A 55 -11.18 15.95 14.31
N TYR A 56 -9.95 16.32 14.65
CA TYR A 56 -9.58 16.73 15.99
C TYR A 56 -8.60 17.89 15.93
N VAL A 57 -8.58 18.66 17.00
CA VAL A 57 -7.59 19.71 17.27
C VAL A 57 -7.15 19.56 18.71
N ASP A 58 -5.98 20.07 19.04
CA ASP A 58 -5.46 20.12 20.40
C ASP A 58 -5.30 18.74 21.07
N PRO A 59 -4.59 17.79 20.45
CA PRO A 59 -4.33 16.51 21.08
C PRO A 59 -3.55 16.68 22.40
N SER A 60 -3.79 15.79 23.36
CA SER A 60 -3.22 15.89 24.71
C SER A 60 -1.74 15.49 24.79
N LEU A 61 -1.34 14.53 23.96
CA LEU A 61 0.03 14.04 23.83
C LEU A 61 0.32 13.61 22.41
N GLU A 62 1.60 13.41 22.12
CA GLU A 62 2.07 12.80 20.89
C GLU A 62 3.12 11.71 21.14
N VAL A 63 3.19 10.76 20.22
CA VAL A 63 4.22 9.74 20.10
C VAL A 63 5.01 10.01 18.83
N VAL A 64 6.31 10.20 18.95
CA VAL A 64 7.22 10.50 17.83
C VAL A 64 8.35 9.48 17.79
N ALA A 65 8.64 8.91 16.61
CA ALA A 65 9.85 8.11 16.40
C ALA A 65 10.83 8.83 15.47
N ARG A 66 12.11 8.79 15.84
CA ARG A 66 13.25 9.16 14.99
C ARG A 66 14.27 8.03 15.06
N GLY A 67 14.35 7.22 14.01
CA GLY A 67 15.00 5.92 14.07
C GLY A 67 14.40 5.07 15.19
N ARG A 68 15.27 4.58 16.08
CA ARG A 68 14.88 3.72 17.21
C ARG A 68 14.59 4.46 18.52
N SER A 69 14.72 5.79 18.53
CA SER A 69 14.29 6.62 19.64
C SER A 69 12.79 6.92 19.51
N VAL A 70 11.99 6.45 20.46
CA VAL A 70 10.56 6.71 20.56
C VAL A 70 10.29 7.64 21.74
N THR A 71 9.69 8.79 21.48
CA THR A 71 9.36 9.81 22.47
C THR A 71 7.85 9.91 22.62
N VAL A 72 7.35 9.82 23.85
CA VAL A 72 5.99 10.20 24.22
C VAL A 72 6.07 11.51 24.98
N ARG A 73 5.45 12.58 24.46
CA ARG A 73 5.48 13.89 25.11
C ARG A 73 4.11 14.52 25.20
N ARG A 74 3.88 15.26 26.28
CA ARG A 74 2.65 16.05 26.44
C ARG A 74 2.61 17.17 25.41
N LEU A 75 1.41 17.61 25.08
CA LEU A 75 1.17 18.80 24.25
C LEU A 75 0.43 19.92 25.00
N ASN A 76 -0.22 19.59 26.10
CA ASN A 76 -0.94 20.52 26.98
C ASN A 76 -0.90 20.00 28.44
N ALA A 77 -1.63 20.66 29.33
CA ALA A 77 -1.68 20.28 30.76
C ALA A 77 -2.27 18.87 31.00
N ARG A 78 -3.12 18.39 30.09
CA ARG A 78 -3.83 17.12 30.21
C ARG A 78 -2.90 15.94 29.94
N GLY A 79 -1.94 16.13 29.02
CA GLY A 79 -0.95 15.12 28.66
C GLY A 79 -0.04 14.68 29.81
N TYR A 80 0.21 15.52 30.83
CA TYR A 80 1.08 15.16 31.97
C TYR A 80 0.66 13.86 32.65
N LEU A 81 -0.63 13.73 32.94
CA LEU A 81 -1.18 12.54 33.61
C LEU A 81 -0.85 11.27 32.81
N LEU A 82 -1.06 11.31 31.50
CA LEU A 82 -0.87 10.16 30.62
C LEU A 82 0.60 9.87 30.35
N VAL A 83 1.46 10.89 30.21
CA VAL A 83 2.90 10.69 30.04
C VAL A 83 3.49 9.95 31.24
N ASP A 84 3.10 10.29 32.47
CA ASP A 84 3.58 9.59 33.67
C ASP A 84 3.18 8.11 33.66
N VAL A 85 1.91 7.82 33.36
CA VAL A 85 1.37 6.46 33.27
C VAL A 85 2.12 5.66 32.18
N LEU A 86 2.32 6.26 31.00
CA LEU A 86 3.01 5.63 29.89
C LEU A 86 4.50 5.44 30.18
N ALA A 87 5.13 6.35 30.92
CA ALA A 87 6.52 6.21 31.35
C ALA A 87 6.71 5.03 32.30
N ASP A 88 5.75 4.78 33.19
CA ASP A 88 5.72 3.61 34.06
C ASP A 88 5.51 2.32 33.26
N ALA A 89 4.57 2.32 32.30
CA ALA A 89 4.34 1.17 31.43
C ALA A 89 5.56 0.82 30.57
N LEU A 90 6.20 1.82 29.95
CA LEU A 90 7.40 1.65 29.12
C LEU A 90 8.60 1.13 29.93
N ALA A 91 8.80 1.65 31.14
CA ALA A 91 9.84 1.17 32.05
C ALA A 91 9.58 -0.27 32.50
N ALA A 92 8.34 -0.61 32.83
CA ALA A 92 7.97 -1.96 33.25
C ALA A 92 8.06 -2.99 32.12
N ALA A 93 7.75 -2.60 30.88
CA ALA A 93 7.80 -3.49 29.72
C ALA A 93 9.23 -3.85 29.29
N GLY A 94 10.23 -3.04 29.65
CA GLY A 94 11.65 -3.34 29.37
C GLY A 94 11.99 -3.39 27.87
N VAL A 95 11.26 -2.67 27.02
CA VAL A 95 11.43 -2.68 25.55
C VAL A 95 12.64 -1.88 25.06
N GLY A 96 13.30 -1.12 25.95
CA GLY A 96 14.46 -0.29 25.65
C GLY A 96 14.95 0.50 26.86
N GLU A 97 15.97 1.34 26.66
CA GLU A 97 16.45 2.26 27.69
C GLU A 97 15.50 3.43 27.82
N VAL A 98 14.92 3.61 29.01
CA VAL A 98 13.90 4.64 29.28
C VAL A 98 14.53 5.84 29.98
N VAL A 99 14.36 7.02 29.39
CA VAL A 99 14.76 8.32 29.95
C VAL A 99 13.51 9.15 30.19
N ARG A 100 13.35 9.65 31.43
CA ARG A 100 12.21 10.49 31.82
C ARG A 100 12.65 11.93 31.99
N GLU A 101 11.86 12.83 31.45
CA GLU A 101 12.01 14.28 31.58
C GLU A 101 10.65 14.89 31.95
N ASP A 102 10.61 16.17 32.31
CA ASP A 102 9.36 16.82 32.71
C ASP A 102 8.38 16.90 31.53
N GLY A 103 7.30 16.12 31.60
CA GLY A 103 6.28 16.03 30.55
C GLY A 103 6.70 15.21 29.31
N GLU A 104 7.80 14.46 29.38
CA GLU A 104 8.28 13.62 28.28
C GLU A 104 8.91 12.31 28.79
N VAL A 105 8.68 11.21 28.06
CA VAL A 105 9.44 9.97 28.22
C VAL A 105 9.98 9.51 26.87
N ARG A 106 11.26 9.19 26.84
CA ARG A 106 11.97 8.68 25.66
C ARG A 106 12.42 7.26 25.90
N VAL A 107 12.29 6.41 24.89
CA VAL A 107 12.74 5.02 24.90
C VAL A 107 13.65 4.78 23.72
N GLU A 108 14.87 4.34 23.99
CA GLU A 108 15.80 3.87 22.96
C GLU A 108 15.63 2.37 22.77
N VAL A 109 15.02 1.97 21.65
CA VAL A 109 14.79 0.55 21.34
C VAL A 109 16.10 -0.07 20.84
N PRO A 110 16.55 -1.21 21.39
CA PRO A 110 17.81 -1.81 21.00
C PRO A 110 17.73 -2.41 19.59
N VAL A 111 18.88 -2.47 18.93
CA VAL A 111 19.02 -3.27 17.71
C VAL A 111 18.97 -4.75 18.12
N PRO A 112 18.08 -5.57 17.56
CA PRO A 112 18.07 -6.99 17.87
C PRO A 112 19.41 -7.64 17.50
N THR A 113 19.88 -8.54 18.36
CA THR A 113 21.02 -9.41 18.08
C THR A 113 20.55 -10.85 17.91
N GLY A 114 21.09 -11.56 16.93
CA GLY A 114 20.75 -12.97 16.66
C GLY A 114 19.84 -13.18 15.45
N ARG A 115 19.47 -14.44 15.22
CA ARG A 115 18.60 -14.86 14.13
C ARG A 115 17.21 -15.18 14.69
N VAL A 116 16.17 -14.64 14.05
CA VAL A 116 14.79 -15.00 14.35
C VAL A 116 14.18 -15.73 13.16
N PRO A 117 13.26 -16.69 13.38
CA PRO A 117 12.40 -17.21 12.31
C PRO A 117 11.64 -16.07 11.62
N GLU A 118 11.41 -16.21 10.33
CA GLU A 118 10.74 -15.19 9.51
C GLU A 118 9.32 -14.89 10.01
N GLU A 119 8.64 -15.90 10.56
CA GLU A 119 7.30 -15.81 11.13
C GLU A 119 7.24 -14.95 12.40
N LEU A 120 8.38 -14.70 13.04
CA LEU A 120 8.52 -13.87 14.25
C LEU A 120 9.19 -12.53 13.96
N ARG A 121 9.46 -12.21 12.71
CA ARG A 121 10.16 -10.98 12.30
C ARG A 121 9.43 -9.70 12.70
N SER A 122 8.09 -9.70 12.68
CA SER A 122 7.26 -8.58 13.16
C SER A 122 7.35 -8.34 14.68
N LYS A 123 7.91 -9.30 15.42
CA LYS A 123 8.14 -9.23 16.87
C LYS A 123 9.55 -8.74 17.21
N LEU A 124 10.40 -8.47 16.22
CA LEU A 124 11.70 -7.87 16.47
C LEU A 124 11.54 -6.48 17.14
N PRO A 125 12.42 -6.13 18.10
CA PRO A 125 12.51 -4.80 18.66
C PRO A 125 12.61 -3.71 17.59
N THR A 126 11.58 -2.88 17.52
CA THR A 126 11.48 -1.69 16.67
C THR A 126 10.72 -0.58 17.41
N ALA A 127 10.55 0.59 16.80
CA ALA A 127 9.67 1.62 17.33
C ALA A 127 8.24 1.10 17.65
N PHE A 128 7.78 0.06 16.93
CA PHE A 128 6.49 -0.58 17.19
C PHE A 128 6.45 -1.37 18.49
N SER A 129 7.58 -1.79 19.04
CA SER A 129 7.63 -2.43 20.37
C SER A 129 7.25 -1.44 21.46
N ALA A 130 7.76 -0.21 21.41
CA ALA A 130 7.34 0.86 22.32
C ALA A 130 5.89 1.31 22.05
N LEU A 131 5.49 1.41 20.77
CA LEU A 131 4.11 1.75 20.41
C LEU A 131 3.10 0.72 20.93
N ARG A 132 3.41 -0.58 20.86
CA ARG A 132 2.59 -1.66 21.44
C ARG A 132 2.34 -1.43 22.93
N VAL A 133 3.40 -1.10 23.67
CA VAL A 133 3.27 -0.82 25.11
C VAL A 133 2.35 0.38 25.37
N VAL A 134 2.44 1.44 24.57
CA VAL A 134 1.55 2.61 24.68
C VAL A 134 0.09 2.23 24.42
N LEU A 135 -0.17 1.46 23.35
CA LEU A 135 -1.51 1.00 22.99
C LEU A 135 -2.08 0.06 24.07
N ASP A 136 -1.28 -0.88 24.57
CA ASP A 136 -1.69 -1.85 25.59
C ASP A 136 -1.98 -1.18 26.94
N ALA A 137 -1.18 -0.19 27.33
CA ALA A 137 -1.37 0.56 28.56
C ALA A 137 -2.74 1.26 28.58
N LEU A 138 -3.15 1.85 27.45
CA LEU A 138 -4.39 2.62 27.31
C LEU A 138 -5.54 1.81 26.70
N ARG A 139 -5.41 0.48 26.60
CA ARG A 139 -6.38 -0.40 25.95
C ARG A 139 -7.79 -0.20 26.50
N CYS A 140 -8.76 0.05 25.63
CA CYS A 140 -10.17 0.21 25.99
C CYS A 140 -11.09 -0.07 24.81
N ASP A 141 -12.33 -0.50 25.09
CA ASP A 141 -13.35 -0.82 24.08
C ASP A 141 -14.08 0.44 23.56
N ASP A 142 -13.32 1.39 23.01
CA ASP A 142 -13.86 2.54 22.27
C ASP A 142 -13.34 2.58 20.83
N PRO A 143 -14.22 2.61 19.81
CA PRO A 143 -13.81 2.49 18.41
C PRO A 143 -13.15 3.75 17.81
N TYR A 144 -13.08 4.85 18.56
CA TYR A 144 -12.50 6.13 18.10
C TYR A 144 -11.36 6.64 18.99
N LEU A 145 -11.24 6.14 20.22
CA LEU A 145 -10.13 6.51 21.09
C LEU A 145 -8.87 5.73 20.70
N GLY A 146 -7.80 6.47 20.43
CA GLY A 146 -6.54 5.89 19.99
C GLY A 146 -5.60 6.95 19.45
N LEU A 147 -4.63 6.50 18.66
CA LEU A 147 -3.55 7.29 18.12
C LEU A 147 -3.78 7.60 16.63
N TRP A 148 -3.70 8.88 16.28
CA TRP A 148 -4.00 9.40 14.95
C TRP A 148 -2.78 10.08 14.35
N GLY A 149 -2.38 9.75 13.13
CA GLY A 149 -1.25 10.45 12.50
C GLY A 149 -0.65 9.68 11.34
N ALA A 150 0.68 9.76 11.23
CA ALA A 150 1.44 9.29 10.08
C ALA A 150 2.63 8.39 10.46
N PHE A 151 2.94 7.49 9.55
CA PHE A 151 4.00 6.51 9.57
C PHE A 151 4.90 6.75 8.35
N GLY A 152 6.17 7.03 8.59
CA GLY A 152 7.18 7.31 7.57
C GLY A 152 7.77 6.05 6.95
N TYR A 153 8.25 6.16 5.73
CA TYR A 153 8.80 5.07 4.92
C TYR A 153 9.96 4.35 5.63
N ASP A 154 10.79 5.11 6.34
CA ASP A 154 12.01 4.59 6.95
C ASP A 154 11.80 3.65 8.15
N LEU A 155 10.56 3.57 8.66
CA LEU A 155 10.20 2.56 9.67
C LEU A 155 10.50 1.13 9.20
N ALA A 156 10.42 0.87 7.89
CA ALA A 156 10.70 -0.45 7.32
C ALA A 156 12.16 -0.88 7.52
N TYR A 157 13.11 0.06 7.54
CA TYR A 157 14.53 -0.22 7.72
C TYR A 157 14.91 -0.69 9.12
N GLN A 158 13.99 -0.61 10.09
CA GLN A 158 14.24 -1.12 11.44
C GLN A 158 14.21 -2.65 11.51
N PHE A 159 13.54 -3.30 10.56
CA PHE A 159 13.46 -4.75 10.48
C PHE A 159 13.96 -5.29 9.12
N GLU A 160 13.86 -4.57 7.99
CA GLU A 160 14.52 -4.92 6.72
C GLU A 160 16.04 -4.65 6.76
N PRO A 161 16.90 -5.66 6.46
CA PRO A 161 18.35 -5.50 6.47
C PRO A 161 18.83 -4.77 5.21
N ILE A 162 18.55 -3.46 5.16
CA ILE A 162 18.91 -2.58 4.05
C ILE A 162 19.84 -1.48 4.60
N PRO A 163 21.08 -1.38 4.08
CA PRO A 163 21.97 -0.30 4.49
C PRO A 163 21.48 1.03 3.94
N TYR A 164 21.65 2.11 4.71
CA TYR A 164 21.41 3.46 4.22
C TYR A 164 22.50 3.85 3.22
N ALA A 165 22.09 4.32 2.05
CA ALA A 165 22.97 4.95 1.08
C ALA A 165 22.96 6.49 1.22
N LYS A 166 22.05 7.03 2.04
CA LYS A 166 21.88 8.48 2.25
C LYS A 166 21.85 8.82 3.74
N ASP A 167 22.40 9.99 4.08
CA ASP A 167 22.23 10.55 5.41
C ASP A 167 20.77 10.98 5.64
N ARG A 168 20.27 10.73 6.85
CA ARG A 168 18.95 11.21 7.25
C ARG A 168 19.05 12.62 7.83
N PRO A 169 18.27 13.58 7.30
CA PRO A 169 18.22 14.91 7.90
C PRO A 169 17.80 14.86 9.37
N ALA A 170 18.38 15.71 10.21
CA ALA A 170 18.09 15.74 11.65
C ALA A 170 16.62 16.05 11.97
N ASP A 171 15.93 16.72 11.04
CA ASP A 171 14.52 17.08 11.13
C ASP A 171 13.58 15.94 10.67
N GLN A 172 14.10 14.82 10.16
CA GLN A 172 13.29 13.69 9.73
C GLN A 172 12.65 13.00 10.94
N ARG A 173 11.35 12.75 10.83
CA ARG A 173 10.54 11.96 11.77
C ARG A 173 9.98 10.77 11.01
N ASP A 174 10.02 9.61 11.64
CA ASP A 174 9.57 8.35 11.03
C ASP A 174 8.18 7.95 11.54
N LEU A 175 7.71 8.55 12.63
CA LEU A 175 6.38 8.32 13.17
C LEU A 175 5.95 9.59 13.92
N VAL A 176 4.72 10.04 13.71
CA VAL A 176 4.08 11.07 14.53
C VAL A 176 2.62 10.69 14.70
N LEU A 177 2.22 10.36 15.93
CA LEU A 177 0.85 10.01 16.28
C LEU A 177 0.36 10.85 17.45
N HIS A 178 -0.87 11.32 17.37
CA HIS A 178 -1.51 12.16 18.38
C HIS A 178 -2.61 11.40 19.11
N LEU A 179 -2.72 11.63 20.42
CA LEU A 179 -3.91 11.22 21.19
C LEU A 179 -4.90 12.38 21.27
N ALA A 180 -5.97 12.28 20.48
CA ALA A 180 -7.07 13.22 20.51
C ALA A 180 -8.06 12.86 21.63
N ASP A 181 -8.28 13.79 22.57
CA ASP A 181 -9.25 13.62 23.65
C ASP A 181 -10.54 14.43 23.46
N GLU A 182 -10.65 15.11 22.32
CA GLU A 182 -11.88 15.63 21.74
C GLU A 182 -11.87 15.30 20.24
N LEU A 183 -12.92 14.61 19.76
CA LEU A 183 -13.03 14.15 18.38
C LEU A 183 -14.40 14.50 17.80
N TYR A 184 -14.39 15.10 16.62
CA TYR A 184 -15.56 15.40 15.82
C TYR A 184 -15.78 14.25 14.83
N VAL A 185 -16.95 13.61 14.92
CA VAL A 185 -17.28 12.39 14.17
C VAL A 185 -18.53 12.64 13.35
N VAL A 186 -18.38 12.70 12.03
CA VAL A 186 -19.51 12.75 11.09
C VAL A 186 -19.54 11.46 10.30
N ASP A 187 -20.53 10.61 10.58
CA ASP A 187 -20.83 9.41 9.81
C ASP A 187 -21.94 9.76 8.81
N ARG A 188 -21.58 9.84 7.52
CA ARG A 188 -22.53 10.23 6.47
C ARG A 188 -23.47 9.11 6.08
N LYS A 189 -23.12 7.86 6.42
CA LYS A 189 -23.97 6.69 6.14
C LYS A 189 -25.04 6.53 7.21
N ARG A 190 -24.69 6.80 8.47
CA ARG A 190 -25.63 6.79 9.60
C ARG A 190 -26.34 8.13 9.80
N GLU A 191 -25.96 9.15 9.04
CA GLU A 191 -26.45 10.53 9.16
C GLU A 191 -26.28 11.10 10.59
N THR A 192 -25.18 10.76 11.24
CA THR A 192 -24.88 11.22 12.60
C THR A 192 -23.71 12.18 12.62
N ALA A 193 -23.82 13.26 13.38
CA ALA A 193 -22.74 14.20 13.65
C ALA A 193 -22.59 14.38 15.16
N GLN A 194 -21.43 14.04 15.72
CA GLN A 194 -21.20 13.96 17.16
C GLN A 194 -19.83 14.54 17.53
N VAL A 195 -19.74 15.10 18.74
CA VAL A 195 -18.47 15.35 19.43
C VAL A 195 -18.31 14.32 20.53
N ARG A 196 -17.16 13.67 20.55
CA ARG A 196 -16.74 12.75 21.60
C ARG A 196 -15.65 13.40 22.42
N ARG A 197 -15.85 13.48 23.73
CA ARG A 197 -14.88 14.03 24.69
C ARG A 197 -14.46 12.96 25.68
N TYR A 198 -13.19 12.91 25.98
CA TYR A 198 -12.58 11.95 26.89
C TYR A 198 -11.94 12.70 28.06
N GLU A 199 -12.18 12.22 29.27
CA GLU A 199 -11.48 12.64 30.48
C GLU A 199 -10.76 11.44 31.08
N PHE A 200 -9.53 11.65 31.53
CA PHE A 200 -8.68 10.62 32.10
C PHE A 200 -8.50 10.87 33.59
N THR A 201 -8.62 9.82 34.39
CA THR A 201 -8.39 9.86 35.83
C THR A 201 -7.44 8.73 36.21
N PHE A 202 -6.43 9.03 37.02
CA PHE A 202 -5.47 8.05 37.53
C PHE A 202 -5.11 8.41 38.97
N GLY A 203 -5.47 7.53 39.91
CA GLY A 203 -5.37 7.84 41.34
C GLY A 203 -6.25 9.03 41.72
N ASP A 204 -5.65 10.08 42.27
CA ASP A 204 -6.30 11.34 42.67
C ASP A 204 -6.24 12.44 41.59
N ARG A 205 -5.54 12.19 40.47
CA ARG A 205 -5.37 13.15 39.38
C ARG A 205 -6.42 12.96 38.30
N THR A 206 -6.93 14.06 37.75
CA THR A 206 -7.91 14.04 36.66
C THR A 206 -7.64 15.14 35.64
N THR A 207 -7.97 14.87 34.37
CA THR A 207 -7.93 15.90 33.31
C THR A 207 -9.15 16.80 33.31
N LYS A 208 -10.20 16.47 34.07
CA LYS A 208 -11.45 17.23 34.11
C LYS A 208 -11.21 18.67 34.57
N GLY A 209 -11.67 19.63 33.77
CA GLY A 209 -11.50 21.06 34.04
C GLY A 209 -10.15 21.64 33.59
N LEU A 210 -9.22 20.82 33.07
CA LEU A 210 -7.99 21.32 32.46
C LEU A 210 -8.23 21.79 31.00
N ALA A 211 -7.50 22.82 30.59
CA ALA A 211 -7.53 23.34 29.23
C ALA A 211 -7.00 22.32 28.21
N ARG A 212 -7.62 22.28 27.04
CA ARG A 212 -7.22 21.42 25.91
C ARG A 212 -6.24 22.08 24.98
N GLU A 213 -6.31 23.40 24.84
CA GLU A 213 -5.57 24.15 23.83
C GLU A 213 -4.06 23.82 23.83
N THR A 214 -3.56 23.49 22.65
CA THR A 214 -2.13 23.33 22.36
C THR A 214 -1.54 24.66 21.91
N GLU A 215 -0.20 24.73 21.85
CA GLU A 215 0.47 25.89 21.29
C GLU A 215 -0.01 26.18 19.86
N SER A 216 -0.35 27.44 19.60
CA SER A 216 -0.71 27.92 18.27
C SER A 216 0.53 28.52 17.60
N LEU A 217 0.92 27.95 16.46
CA LEU A 217 2.01 28.45 15.63
C LEU A 217 1.44 28.99 14.32
N ASP A 218 1.77 30.25 14.01
CA ASP A 218 1.36 30.83 12.74
C ASP A 218 1.98 30.08 11.56
N TYR A 219 1.17 29.93 10.51
CA TYR A 219 1.62 29.39 9.23
C TYR A 219 2.61 30.34 8.57
N VAL A 220 3.68 29.77 8.01
CA VAL A 220 4.72 30.53 7.29
C VAL A 220 4.59 30.24 5.81
N ARG A 221 4.44 31.29 5.00
CA ARG A 221 4.46 31.18 3.54
C ARG A 221 5.88 30.99 3.02
N ALA A 222 6.00 30.32 1.87
CA ALA A 222 7.29 30.08 1.25
C ALA A 222 7.97 31.40 0.87
N ALA A 223 9.21 31.59 1.34
CA ALA A 223 10.07 32.68 0.86
C ALA A 223 10.60 32.40 -0.56
N SER A 224 10.85 31.12 -0.86
CA SER A 224 11.24 30.62 -2.18
C SER A 224 10.83 29.16 -2.31
N VAL A 225 10.69 28.69 -3.55
CA VAL A 225 10.41 27.28 -3.86
C VAL A 225 11.69 26.66 -4.43
N PRO A 226 12.13 25.49 -3.94
CA PRO A 226 13.29 24.80 -4.51
C PRO A 226 13.10 24.45 -5.99
N ASP A 227 14.21 24.33 -6.71
CA ASP A 227 14.20 23.86 -8.10
C ASP A 227 13.67 22.43 -8.19
N GLY A 228 12.94 22.14 -9.27
CA GLY A 228 12.45 20.80 -9.59
C GLY A 228 13.56 19.84 -10.02
N PRO A 229 13.22 18.57 -10.29
CA PRO A 229 14.18 17.59 -10.75
C PRO A 229 14.72 17.96 -12.13
N VAL A 230 16.00 17.65 -12.37
CA VAL A 230 16.65 17.89 -13.67
C VAL A 230 16.12 16.87 -14.69
N PRO A 231 15.61 17.30 -15.87
CA PRO A 231 15.14 16.38 -16.89
C PRO A 231 16.20 15.38 -17.33
N GLY A 232 15.80 14.13 -17.57
CA GLY A 232 16.67 13.01 -17.94
C GLY A 232 17.27 12.24 -16.76
N VAL A 233 17.31 12.83 -15.55
CA VAL A 233 17.84 12.12 -14.36
C VAL A 233 16.94 10.95 -13.97
N TYR A 234 15.61 11.11 -14.04
CA TYR A 234 14.71 10.00 -13.76
C TYR A 234 14.79 8.95 -14.87
N ALA A 235 14.89 9.37 -16.13
CA ALA A 235 15.11 8.46 -17.25
C ALA A 235 16.40 7.62 -17.10
N ASP A 236 17.48 8.18 -16.54
CA ASP A 236 18.68 7.42 -16.19
C ASP A 236 18.43 6.37 -15.10
N THR A 237 17.61 6.68 -14.09
CA THR A 237 17.16 5.70 -13.09
C THR A 237 16.39 4.56 -13.75
N VAL A 238 15.51 4.85 -14.72
CA VAL A 238 14.80 3.81 -15.49
C VAL A 238 15.79 2.91 -16.24
N ARG A 239 16.78 3.50 -16.92
CA ARG A 239 17.82 2.71 -17.63
C ARG A 239 18.62 1.80 -16.68
N ARG A 240 18.84 2.23 -15.43
CA ARG A 240 19.49 1.40 -14.41
C ARG A 240 18.59 0.28 -13.93
N ALA A 241 17.31 0.56 -13.66
CA ALA A 241 16.32 -0.45 -13.29
C ALA A 241 16.24 -1.57 -14.35
N LYS A 242 16.27 -1.22 -15.63
CA LYS A 242 16.31 -2.19 -16.75
C LYS A 242 17.49 -3.14 -16.70
N ARG A 243 18.65 -2.72 -16.19
CA ARG A 243 19.81 -3.62 -15.99
C ARG A 243 19.56 -4.61 -14.87
N GLU A 244 18.93 -4.16 -13.79
CA GLU A 244 18.54 -5.02 -12.67
C GLU A 244 17.45 -6.03 -13.06
N PHE A 245 16.48 -5.62 -13.88
CA PHE A 245 15.50 -6.53 -14.49
C PHE A 245 16.18 -7.58 -15.36
N LYS A 246 17.12 -7.18 -16.23
CA LYS A 246 17.89 -8.12 -17.08
C LYS A 246 18.74 -9.09 -16.24
N ALA A 247 19.22 -8.67 -15.08
CA ALA A 247 19.96 -9.50 -14.15
C ALA A 247 19.06 -10.43 -13.30
N GLY A 248 17.73 -10.23 -13.31
CA GLY A 248 16.78 -10.95 -12.46
C GLY A 248 16.77 -10.51 -11.00
N ASN A 249 17.35 -9.33 -10.69
CA ASN A 249 17.37 -8.78 -9.32
C ASN A 249 16.04 -8.14 -8.93
N LEU A 250 15.29 -7.64 -9.92
CA LEU A 250 14.00 -7.01 -9.77
C LEU A 250 13.01 -7.62 -10.78
N PHE A 251 11.73 -7.62 -10.43
CA PHE A 251 10.61 -7.85 -11.35
C PHE A 251 9.91 -6.53 -11.66
N GLU A 252 9.73 -5.69 -10.63
CA GLU A 252 9.22 -4.33 -10.74
C GLU A 252 9.85 -3.44 -9.67
N VAL A 253 9.95 -2.13 -9.92
CA VAL A 253 10.38 -1.16 -8.91
C VAL A 253 9.73 0.20 -9.16
N VAL A 254 9.40 0.92 -8.09
CA VAL A 254 8.69 2.21 -8.14
C VAL A 254 9.57 3.31 -7.54
N PRO A 255 10.64 3.77 -8.22
CA PRO A 255 11.41 4.93 -7.78
C PRO A 255 10.59 6.20 -7.94
N GLY A 256 10.92 7.23 -7.16
CA GLY A 256 10.26 8.54 -7.24
C GLY A 256 11.22 9.69 -7.01
N HIS A 257 10.82 10.87 -7.48
CA HIS A 257 11.56 12.11 -7.28
C HIS A 257 10.65 13.24 -6.77
N GLU A 258 11.26 14.26 -6.17
CA GLU A 258 10.55 15.35 -5.50
C GLU A 258 10.35 16.53 -6.45
N MET A 259 9.14 17.09 -6.42
CA MET A 259 8.77 18.35 -7.06
C MET A 259 8.15 19.26 -6.00
N TYR A 260 8.17 20.56 -6.27
CA TYR A 260 7.86 21.57 -5.27
C TYR A 260 6.88 22.62 -5.80
N ALA A 261 6.03 23.13 -4.91
CA ALA A 261 5.18 24.28 -5.15
C ALA A 261 5.08 25.12 -3.86
N ALA A 262 4.78 26.41 -4.01
CA ALA A 262 4.35 27.21 -2.88
C ALA A 262 2.96 26.74 -2.43
N CYS A 263 2.72 26.77 -1.13
CA CYS A 263 1.42 26.51 -0.51
C CYS A 263 1.08 27.70 0.38
N ASP A 264 -0.04 28.36 0.11
CA ASP A 264 -0.46 29.53 0.89
C ASP A 264 -1.24 29.17 2.15
N SER A 265 -1.88 28.00 2.15
CA SER A 265 -2.71 27.48 3.25
C SER A 265 -2.91 25.97 3.09
N PRO A 266 -2.43 25.14 4.03
CA PRO A 266 -2.66 23.69 4.03
C PRO A 266 -4.14 23.32 4.10
N THR A 267 -4.93 24.09 4.86
CA THR A 267 -6.37 23.85 5.00
C THR A 267 -7.12 24.13 3.70
N ALA A 268 -6.85 25.28 3.05
CA ALA A 268 -7.45 25.60 1.77
C ALA A 268 -6.99 24.63 0.67
N PHE A 269 -5.74 24.16 0.72
CA PHE A 269 -5.25 23.12 -0.19
C PHE A 269 -6.01 21.80 0.03
N TYR A 270 -6.12 21.32 1.26
CA TYR A 270 -6.91 20.13 1.58
C TYR A 270 -8.36 20.22 1.06
N GLU A 271 -9.00 21.37 1.26
CA GLU A 271 -10.37 21.61 0.80
C GLU A 271 -10.51 21.57 -0.73
N ARG A 272 -9.58 22.21 -1.45
CA ARG A 272 -9.52 22.15 -2.90
C ARG A 272 -9.26 20.73 -3.38
N LEU A 273 -8.35 20.00 -2.73
CA LEU A 273 -7.97 18.64 -3.11
C LEU A 273 -9.14 17.67 -2.94
N ARG A 274 -9.82 17.70 -1.79
CA ARG A 274 -11.06 16.93 -1.51
C ARG A 274 -12.14 17.17 -2.55
N THR A 275 -12.34 18.43 -2.93
CA THR A 275 -13.38 18.81 -3.90
C THR A 275 -13.00 18.36 -5.31
N ALA A 276 -11.72 18.49 -5.66
CA ALA A 276 -11.20 18.12 -6.97
C ALA A 276 -11.16 16.59 -7.14
N ASN A 277 -10.51 15.89 -6.23
CA ASN A 277 -10.15 14.48 -6.36
C ASN A 277 -10.58 13.72 -5.10
N PRO A 278 -11.90 13.49 -4.91
CA PRO A 278 -12.40 12.73 -3.77
C PRO A 278 -11.83 11.31 -3.77
N ALA A 279 -11.46 10.85 -2.57
CA ALA A 279 -10.72 9.61 -2.38
C ALA A 279 -11.21 8.87 -1.11
N PRO A 280 -10.92 7.56 -0.97
CA PRO A 280 -11.24 6.81 0.25
C PRO A 280 -10.42 7.28 1.46
N TYR A 281 -9.22 7.84 1.25
CA TYR A 281 -8.36 8.38 2.30
C TYR A 281 -7.97 9.82 2.00
N GLU A 282 -8.81 10.76 2.39
CA GLU A 282 -8.54 12.21 2.36
C GLU A 282 -8.04 12.64 3.73
N PHE A 283 -6.96 13.44 3.78
CA PHE A 283 -6.39 13.83 5.06
C PHE A 283 -5.68 15.18 5.04
N LEU A 284 -5.70 15.81 6.22
CA LEU A 284 -4.86 16.93 6.62
C LEU A 284 -4.35 16.63 8.04
N PHE A 285 -3.04 16.55 8.24
CA PHE A 285 -2.45 16.46 9.57
C PHE A 285 -1.47 17.62 9.77
N ASN A 286 -1.64 18.37 10.85
CA ASN A 286 -0.62 19.28 11.36
C ASN A 286 0.21 18.49 12.39
N LEU A 287 1.38 18.02 11.98
CA LEU A 287 2.29 17.21 12.79
C LEU A 287 3.11 18.06 13.77
N GLY A 288 2.82 19.36 13.87
CA GLY A 288 3.62 20.34 14.58
C GLY A 288 4.97 20.62 13.90
N GLU A 289 5.77 21.49 14.52
CA GLU A 289 7.05 21.97 13.95
C GLU A 289 6.85 22.63 12.56
N ARG A 290 5.65 23.21 12.31
CA ARG A 290 5.21 23.76 11.01
C ARG A 290 5.30 22.76 9.84
N GLU A 291 5.09 21.48 10.14
CA GLU A 291 5.04 20.40 9.16
C GLU A 291 3.62 19.86 9.04
N TYR A 292 3.13 19.78 7.81
CA TYR A 292 1.79 19.31 7.50
C TYR A 292 1.84 18.20 6.45
N LEU A 293 0.88 17.27 6.53
CA LEU A 293 0.60 16.31 5.47
C LEU A 293 -0.79 16.56 4.92
N VAL A 294 -0.89 16.78 3.61
CA VAL A 294 -2.16 16.93 2.90
C VAL A 294 -2.20 15.94 1.76
N GLY A 295 -3.26 15.14 1.67
CA GLY A 295 -3.35 14.13 0.62
C GLY A 295 -4.76 13.60 0.39
N ALA A 296 -4.91 12.94 -0.76
CA ALA A 296 -6.10 12.20 -1.17
C ALA A 296 -5.62 10.89 -1.79
N SER A 297 -5.46 9.87 -0.95
CA SER A 297 -4.92 8.58 -1.34
C SER A 297 -6.03 7.62 -1.81
N PRO A 298 -5.86 6.98 -2.98
CA PRO A 298 -6.79 5.98 -3.47
C PRO A 298 -6.64 4.62 -2.77
N GLU A 299 -5.52 4.37 -2.09
CA GLU A 299 -5.12 3.01 -1.69
C GLU A 299 -5.18 2.82 -0.16
N MET A 300 -5.95 1.82 0.26
CA MET A 300 -5.91 1.28 1.61
C MET A 300 -4.56 0.58 1.82
N PHE A 301 -3.80 0.98 2.84
CA PHE A 301 -2.58 0.27 3.20
C PHE A 301 -2.93 -0.98 3.99
N VAL A 302 -3.38 -0.84 5.24
CA VAL A 302 -3.85 -1.94 6.08
C VAL A 302 -5.05 -1.48 6.90
N ARG A 303 -6.10 -2.29 6.90
CA ARG A 303 -7.23 -2.19 7.83
C ARG A 303 -7.37 -3.46 8.64
N VAL A 304 -7.54 -3.32 9.96
CA VAL A 304 -7.79 -4.42 10.87
C VAL A 304 -9.02 -4.11 11.71
N THR A 305 -10.00 -5.01 11.71
CA THR A 305 -11.21 -4.95 12.55
C THR A 305 -11.38 -6.29 13.25
N GLY A 306 -11.18 -6.32 14.57
CA GLY A 306 -11.09 -7.60 15.30
C GLY A 306 -9.92 -8.43 14.79
N ASP A 307 -10.18 -9.65 14.33
CA ASP A 307 -9.19 -10.53 13.71
C ASP A 307 -9.08 -10.39 12.18
N ARG A 308 -9.93 -9.57 11.55
CA ARG A 308 -10.01 -9.45 10.09
C ARG A 308 -9.02 -8.40 9.59
N VAL A 309 -8.06 -8.82 8.77
CA VAL A 309 -7.11 -7.93 8.08
C VAL A 309 -7.49 -7.78 6.62
N GLU A 310 -7.50 -6.55 6.11
CA GLU A 310 -7.85 -6.21 4.74
C GLU A 310 -6.85 -5.24 4.13
N THR A 311 -6.64 -5.39 2.82
CA THR A 311 -5.92 -4.44 1.97
C THR A 311 -6.60 -4.36 0.61
N CYS A 312 -6.29 -3.32 -0.15
CA CYS A 312 -6.81 -3.15 -1.51
C CYS A 312 -5.70 -2.73 -2.47
N PRO A 313 -4.88 -3.68 -2.96
CA PRO A 313 -3.87 -3.37 -3.97
C PRO A 313 -4.51 -2.76 -5.22
N ILE A 314 -3.88 -1.73 -5.78
CA ILE A 314 -4.35 -0.99 -6.95
C ILE A 314 -3.28 -1.01 -8.02
N SER A 315 -3.67 -1.26 -9.26
CA SER A 315 -2.87 -0.96 -10.45
C SER A 315 -3.77 -0.36 -11.52
N GLY A 316 -3.17 0.28 -12.51
CA GLY A 316 -3.88 0.76 -13.68
C GLY A 316 -4.78 1.94 -13.36
N THR A 317 -4.46 3.09 -13.93
CA THR A 317 -5.22 4.32 -13.72
C THR A 317 -5.52 4.97 -15.06
N ILE A 318 -6.80 5.11 -15.38
CA ILE A 318 -7.26 5.83 -16.56
C ILE A 318 -8.13 7.02 -16.15
N ALA A 319 -8.20 8.04 -17.00
CA ALA A 319 -9.11 9.15 -16.80
C ALA A 319 -10.56 8.74 -17.12
N ARG A 320 -11.53 9.40 -16.48
CA ARG A 320 -12.92 9.32 -16.93
C ARG A 320 -13.04 9.91 -18.34
N GLY A 321 -13.79 9.23 -19.18
CA GLY A 321 -14.13 9.66 -20.54
C GLY A 321 -15.09 10.85 -20.53
N ALA A 322 -15.30 11.42 -21.71
CA ALA A 322 -16.26 12.51 -21.89
C ALA A 322 -17.72 12.07 -21.63
N ASP A 323 -18.00 10.77 -21.80
CA ASP A 323 -19.31 10.16 -21.63
C ASP A 323 -19.18 8.66 -21.24
N PRO A 324 -20.29 7.99 -20.90
CA PRO A 324 -20.26 6.58 -20.50
C PRO A 324 -19.76 5.59 -21.57
N LEU A 325 -19.83 5.94 -22.86
CA LEU A 325 -19.31 5.08 -23.93
C LEU A 325 -17.79 5.14 -23.97
N HIS A 326 -17.22 6.34 -23.85
CA HIS A 326 -15.78 6.51 -23.68
C HIS A 326 -15.25 5.88 -22.39
N ASP A 327 -16.01 5.97 -21.28
CA ASP A 327 -15.68 5.24 -20.05
C ASP A 327 -15.62 3.72 -20.34
N ALA A 328 -16.62 3.16 -21.02
CA ALA A 328 -16.66 1.73 -21.34
C ALA A 328 -15.48 1.28 -22.22
N THR A 329 -15.13 2.05 -23.25
CA THR A 329 -13.96 1.78 -24.11
C THR A 329 -12.67 1.83 -23.31
N GLN A 330 -12.47 2.84 -22.47
CA GLN A 330 -11.26 2.94 -21.64
C GLN A 330 -11.19 1.83 -20.59
N ILE A 331 -12.32 1.47 -19.96
CA ILE A 331 -12.41 0.33 -19.04
C ILE A 331 -12.03 -0.96 -19.76
N ALA A 332 -12.55 -1.20 -20.97
CA ALA A 332 -12.21 -2.38 -21.74
C ALA A 332 -10.71 -2.43 -22.07
N ALA A 333 -10.10 -1.30 -22.43
CA ALA A 333 -8.66 -1.20 -22.66
C ALA A 333 -7.85 -1.47 -21.38
N LEU A 334 -8.28 -0.93 -20.23
CA LEU A 334 -7.64 -1.15 -18.94
C LEU A 334 -7.69 -2.64 -18.52
N ILE A 335 -8.86 -3.28 -18.68
CA ILE A 335 -9.02 -4.72 -18.42
C ILE A 335 -8.28 -5.58 -19.47
N GLY A 336 -8.13 -5.10 -20.70
CA GLY A 336 -7.38 -5.79 -21.74
C GLY A 336 -5.85 -5.64 -21.63
N SER A 337 -5.35 -4.72 -20.80
CA SER A 337 -3.92 -4.42 -20.69
C SER A 337 -3.17 -5.53 -19.95
N ALA A 338 -2.31 -6.24 -20.69
CA ALA A 338 -1.43 -7.26 -20.12
C ALA A 338 -0.42 -6.69 -19.11
N LYS A 339 0.05 -5.44 -19.33
CA LYS A 339 0.93 -4.73 -18.39
C LYS A 339 0.23 -4.54 -17.04
N GLU A 340 -0.96 -3.93 -17.06
CA GLU A 340 -1.70 -3.61 -15.83
C GLU A 340 -2.18 -4.86 -15.09
N GLU A 341 -2.51 -5.92 -15.84
CA GLU A 341 -2.80 -7.24 -15.27
C GLU A 341 -1.59 -7.84 -14.55
N SER A 342 -0.40 -7.74 -15.16
CA SER A 342 0.85 -8.24 -14.58
C SER A 342 1.20 -7.47 -13.30
N GLU A 343 1.17 -6.14 -13.33
CA GLU A 343 1.43 -5.28 -12.16
C GLU A 343 0.48 -5.59 -11.01
N LEU A 344 -0.84 -5.63 -11.26
CA LEU A 344 -1.81 -5.93 -10.21
C LEU A 344 -1.68 -7.34 -9.65
N THR A 345 -1.34 -8.32 -10.51
CA THR A 345 -1.12 -9.70 -10.07
C THR A 345 0.08 -9.79 -9.14
N MET A 346 1.19 -9.12 -9.47
CA MET A 346 2.38 -9.06 -8.61
C MET A 346 2.08 -8.41 -7.26
N CYS A 347 1.41 -7.24 -7.26
CA CYS A 347 0.97 -6.58 -6.03
C CYS A 347 0.10 -7.49 -5.17
N THR A 348 -0.84 -8.21 -5.78
CA THR A 348 -1.77 -9.10 -5.07
C THR A 348 -1.07 -10.33 -4.50
N ASP A 349 -0.14 -10.94 -5.23
CA ASP A 349 0.56 -12.13 -4.74
C ASP A 349 1.55 -11.80 -3.62
N VAL A 350 2.22 -10.65 -3.67
CA VAL A 350 3.05 -10.16 -2.55
C VAL A 350 2.17 -9.87 -1.33
N ASP A 351 1.03 -9.21 -1.53
CA ASP A 351 0.08 -8.91 -0.46
C ASP A 351 -0.47 -10.18 0.21
N ARG A 352 -0.80 -11.22 -0.57
CA ARG A 352 -1.20 -12.54 -0.04
C ARG A 352 -0.07 -13.19 0.74
N ASN A 353 1.17 -13.10 0.26
CA ASN A 353 2.36 -13.59 0.95
C ASN A 353 2.57 -12.87 2.29
N ASP A 354 2.37 -11.55 2.34
CA ASP A 354 2.51 -10.77 3.57
C ASP A 354 1.47 -11.17 4.61
N LYS A 355 0.20 -11.31 4.20
CA LYS A 355 -0.87 -11.82 5.07
C LYS A 355 -0.59 -13.22 5.58
N ALA A 356 -0.07 -14.11 4.73
CA ALA A 356 0.20 -15.49 5.10
C ALA A 356 1.17 -15.61 6.29
N ARG A 357 2.03 -14.61 6.53
CA ARG A 357 2.94 -14.58 7.69
C ARG A 357 2.23 -14.40 9.03
N VAL A 358 1.07 -13.75 9.05
CA VAL A 358 0.35 -13.36 10.29
C VAL A 358 -1.06 -13.93 10.38
N CYS A 359 -1.58 -14.49 9.29
CA CYS A 359 -2.94 -15.03 9.23
C CYS A 359 -3.00 -16.53 9.50
N VAL A 360 -4.18 -17.01 9.90
CA VAL A 360 -4.52 -18.43 9.97
C VAL A 360 -4.37 -19.05 8.57
N PRO A 361 -3.64 -20.16 8.40
CA PRO A 361 -3.52 -20.84 7.11
C PRO A 361 -4.89 -21.11 6.46
N GLY A 362 -5.02 -20.81 5.17
CA GLY A 362 -6.28 -20.95 4.42
C GLY A 362 -7.32 -19.84 4.65
N SER A 363 -7.06 -18.87 5.53
CA SER A 363 -7.97 -17.72 5.73
C SER A 363 -7.76 -16.59 4.72
N VAL A 364 -6.60 -16.54 4.06
CA VAL A 364 -6.26 -15.50 3.08
C VAL A 364 -7.04 -15.74 1.78
N LYS A 365 -7.86 -14.77 1.38
CA LYS A 365 -8.77 -14.85 0.22
C LYS A 365 -8.75 -13.57 -0.58
N VAL A 366 -8.74 -13.69 -1.91
CA VAL A 366 -9.03 -12.58 -2.81
C VAL A 366 -10.55 -12.52 -2.99
N LEU A 367 -11.19 -11.54 -2.35
CA LEU A 367 -12.64 -11.34 -2.39
C LEU A 367 -13.11 -10.72 -3.70
N GLY A 368 -12.26 -9.90 -4.31
CA GLY A 368 -12.49 -9.27 -5.60
C GLY A 368 -11.17 -9.17 -6.34
N ARG A 369 -11.18 -9.56 -7.62
CA ARG A 369 -10.03 -9.47 -8.51
C ARG A 369 -10.35 -8.55 -9.69
N ARG A 370 -9.43 -7.64 -10.01
CA ARG A 370 -9.49 -6.66 -11.10
C ARG A 370 -10.82 -5.92 -11.14
N GLN A 371 -11.35 -5.58 -9.97
CA GLN A 371 -12.61 -4.86 -9.88
C GLN A 371 -12.42 -3.42 -10.33
N ILE A 372 -13.37 -2.94 -11.12
CA ILE A 372 -13.36 -1.56 -11.59
C ILE A 372 -13.91 -0.65 -10.50
N GLU A 373 -13.07 0.25 -10.01
CA GLU A 373 -13.46 1.35 -9.14
C GLU A 373 -13.48 2.66 -9.94
N MET A 374 -14.68 3.19 -10.16
CA MET A 374 -14.90 4.48 -10.79
C MET A 374 -14.93 5.61 -9.76
N TYR A 375 -14.01 6.54 -9.90
CA TYR A 375 -14.01 7.80 -9.17
C TYR A 375 -14.58 8.92 -10.06
N SER A 376 -14.69 10.12 -9.50
CA SER A 376 -15.22 11.28 -10.23
C SER A 376 -14.42 11.63 -11.49
N ARG A 377 -13.10 11.35 -11.49
CA ARG A 377 -12.18 11.70 -12.58
C ARG A 377 -11.29 10.57 -13.06
N LEU A 378 -11.23 9.48 -12.31
CA LEU A 378 -10.33 8.37 -12.60
C LEU A 378 -11.07 7.05 -12.48
N ILE A 379 -10.52 6.02 -13.12
CA ILE A 379 -10.96 4.64 -12.96
C ILE A 379 -9.71 3.81 -12.64
N HIS A 380 -9.84 2.92 -11.67
CA HIS A 380 -8.77 2.03 -11.24
C HIS A 380 -9.19 0.55 -11.31
N THR A 381 -8.23 -0.33 -11.52
CA THR A 381 -8.40 -1.76 -11.21
C THR A 381 -7.90 -2.06 -9.81
N VAL A 382 -8.74 -2.72 -9.02
CA VAL A 382 -8.48 -2.95 -7.60
C VAL A 382 -8.74 -4.42 -7.25
N ASP A 383 -7.80 -5.00 -6.51
CA ASP A 383 -8.00 -6.29 -5.84
C ASP A 383 -8.37 -6.04 -4.38
N HIS A 384 -9.14 -6.95 -3.78
CA HIS A 384 -9.49 -6.88 -2.35
C HIS A 384 -9.15 -8.19 -1.69
N VAL A 385 -8.16 -8.13 -0.81
CA VAL A 385 -7.61 -9.30 -0.14
C VAL A 385 -7.95 -9.22 1.35
N GLU A 386 -8.51 -10.31 1.87
CA GLU A 386 -8.80 -10.48 3.30
C GLU A 386 -7.97 -11.64 3.87
N GLY A 387 -7.62 -11.55 5.15
CA GLY A 387 -7.17 -12.67 5.96
C GLY A 387 -7.72 -12.61 7.39
N ARG A 388 -7.53 -13.68 8.16
CA ARG A 388 -7.83 -13.71 9.60
C ARG A 388 -6.53 -13.84 10.39
N LEU A 389 -6.23 -12.88 11.25
CA LEU A 389 -5.08 -12.91 12.15
C LEU A 389 -5.09 -14.19 12.99
N ARG A 390 -3.94 -14.84 13.10
CA ARG A 390 -3.76 -15.98 14.00
C ARG A 390 -3.60 -15.51 15.44
N GLU A 391 -3.81 -16.41 16.38
CA GLU A 391 -3.61 -16.14 17.80
C GLU A 391 -2.20 -15.58 18.09
N GLY A 392 -2.12 -14.56 18.94
CA GLY A 392 -0.87 -13.88 19.30
C GLY A 392 -0.37 -12.83 18.28
N MET A 393 -1.09 -12.61 17.18
CA MET A 393 -0.84 -11.52 16.23
C MET A 393 -1.81 -10.35 16.46
N ASP A 394 -1.32 -9.14 16.29
CA ASP A 394 -2.06 -7.89 16.45
C ASP A 394 -2.10 -7.07 15.15
N ALA A 395 -2.80 -5.93 15.18
CA ALA A 395 -2.86 -5.03 14.03
C ALA A 395 -1.49 -4.46 13.62
N LEU A 396 -0.55 -4.31 14.56
CA LEU A 396 0.81 -3.86 14.27
C LEU A 396 1.64 -4.96 13.58
N ASP A 397 1.38 -6.24 13.84
CA ASP A 397 1.97 -7.34 13.07
C ASP A 397 1.49 -7.34 11.63
N ALA A 398 0.18 -7.14 11.41
CA ALA A 398 -0.36 -6.95 10.05
C ALA A 398 0.32 -5.75 9.38
N PHE A 399 0.37 -4.61 10.04
CA PHE A 399 0.99 -3.39 9.50
C PHE A 399 2.46 -3.60 9.12
N LEU A 400 3.27 -4.15 10.04
CA LEU A 400 4.70 -4.39 9.84
C LEU A 400 4.99 -5.39 8.72
N THR A 401 4.18 -6.45 8.58
CA THR A 401 4.42 -7.47 7.54
C THR A 401 4.07 -6.99 6.14
N HIS A 402 3.16 -6.02 6.02
CA HIS A 402 2.81 -5.39 4.74
C HIS A 402 3.71 -4.20 4.37
N MET A 403 4.56 -3.74 5.28
CA MET A 403 5.48 -2.63 4.99
C MET A 403 6.48 -3.00 3.88
N TRP A 404 6.65 -2.18 2.84
CA TRP A 404 5.62 -1.28 2.29
C TRP A 404 5.03 -1.88 1.04
N SER A 405 3.86 -1.38 0.64
CA SER A 405 3.13 -1.87 -0.53
C SER A 405 4.03 -1.88 -1.76
N VAL A 406 3.85 -2.91 -2.60
CA VAL A 406 4.54 -3.04 -3.87
C VAL A 406 4.26 -1.85 -4.79
N THR A 407 3.04 -1.27 -4.70
CA THR A 407 2.62 -0.07 -5.44
C THR A 407 3.53 1.15 -5.25
N VAL A 408 4.33 1.16 -4.17
CA VAL A 408 5.32 2.23 -3.90
C VAL A 408 6.74 1.71 -3.79
N THR A 409 6.96 0.40 -3.77
CA THR A 409 8.29 -0.19 -3.61
C THR A 409 8.68 -0.98 -4.84
N GLY A 410 8.10 -2.16 -4.97
CA GLY A 410 8.31 -3.10 -6.06
C GLY A 410 8.52 -4.52 -5.54
N ALA A 411 8.91 -5.41 -6.43
CA ALA A 411 9.08 -6.82 -6.15
C ALA A 411 10.40 -7.35 -6.77
N PRO A 412 11.19 -8.17 -6.05
CA PRO A 412 11.06 -8.51 -4.61
C PRO A 412 11.29 -7.29 -3.69
N LYS A 413 10.45 -7.11 -2.66
CA LYS A 413 10.40 -5.89 -1.83
C LYS A 413 11.75 -5.42 -1.30
N THR A 414 12.54 -6.29 -0.66
CA THR A 414 13.84 -5.91 -0.09
C THR A 414 14.83 -5.42 -1.15
N TRP A 415 14.83 -6.01 -2.35
CA TRP A 415 15.68 -5.58 -3.46
C TRP A 415 15.20 -4.27 -4.08
N ALA A 416 13.89 -4.12 -4.26
CA ALA A 416 13.29 -2.88 -4.75
C ALA A 416 13.57 -1.71 -3.80
N MET A 417 13.43 -1.91 -2.50
CA MET A 417 13.76 -0.92 -1.48
C MET A 417 15.26 -0.55 -1.47
N ARG A 418 16.17 -1.53 -1.65
CA ARG A 418 17.60 -1.25 -1.81
C ARG A 418 17.88 -0.39 -3.03
N PHE A 419 17.30 -0.75 -4.17
CA PHE A 419 17.42 0.03 -5.40
C PHE A 419 16.91 1.47 -5.21
N ILE A 420 15.74 1.64 -4.59
CA ILE A 420 15.17 2.96 -4.24
C ILE A 420 16.13 3.75 -3.34
N GLU A 421 16.66 3.12 -2.29
CA GLU A 421 17.60 3.73 -1.36
C GLU A 421 18.90 4.13 -2.07
N GLU A 422 19.33 3.43 -3.10
CA GLU A 422 20.55 3.76 -3.85
C GLU A 422 20.32 4.79 -4.97
N GLN A 423 19.17 4.76 -5.65
CA GLN A 423 18.95 5.54 -6.87
C GLN A 423 18.21 6.86 -6.67
N GLU A 424 17.32 6.97 -5.67
CA GLU A 424 16.66 8.25 -5.39
C GLU A 424 17.69 9.26 -4.85
N THR A 425 17.43 10.56 -4.97
CA THR A 425 18.37 11.60 -4.51
C THR A 425 18.18 11.97 -3.03
N THR A 426 16.98 11.78 -2.50
CA THR A 426 16.61 12.15 -1.12
C THR A 426 15.83 11.02 -0.44
N PRO A 427 15.88 10.89 0.90
CA PRO A 427 15.02 9.97 1.64
C PRO A 427 13.54 10.28 1.41
N ARG A 428 12.68 9.26 1.46
CA ARG A 428 11.24 9.40 1.17
C ARG A 428 10.43 10.10 2.23
N ARG A 429 10.94 10.13 3.47
CA ARG A 429 10.23 10.67 4.63
C ARG A 429 8.84 10.02 4.74
N TRP A 430 7.78 10.77 4.45
CA TRP A 430 6.40 10.30 4.54
C TRP A 430 5.91 9.57 3.30
N TYR A 431 6.48 9.78 2.11
CA TYR A 431 5.98 9.17 0.87
C TYR A 431 6.13 7.64 0.85
N GLY A 432 5.05 6.94 0.51
CA GLY A 432 5.02 5.47 0.51
C GLY A 432 4.97 4.83 1.89
N GLY A 433 4.85 5.64 2.95
CA GLY A 433 4.44 5.22 4.28
C GLY A 433 2.91 5.14 4.39
N ALA A 434 2.36 5.45 5.58
CA ALA A 434 0.92 5.39 5.81
C ALA A 434 0.41 6.53 6.69
N VAL A 435 -0.89 6.78 6.63
CA VAL A 435 -1.61 7.76 7.46
C VAL A 435 -2.92 7.16 7.93
N GLY A 436 -3.34 7.47 9.15
CA GLY A 436 -4.63 7.02 9.66
C GLY A 436 -4.70 6.90 11.18
N PHE A 437 -5.33 5.81 11.62
CA PHE A 437 -5.74 5.57 13.00
C PHE A 437 -5.34 4.19 13.50
N VAL A 438 -4.89 4.14 14.76
CA VAL A 438 -4.71 2.91 15.54
C VAL A 438 -5.46 3.06 16.85
N GLY A 439 -6.50 2.25 17.02
CA GLY A 439 -7.40 2.27 18.18
C GLY A 439 -6.85 1.54 19.38
N PHE A 440 -7.26 1.98 20.57
CA PHE A 440 -7.00 1.26 21.81
C PHE A 440 -7.88 0.01 21.96
N ASP A 441 -8.82 -0.23 21.06
CA ASP A 441 -9.57 -1.48 20.92
C ASP A 441 -8.84 -2.52 20.04
N GLY A 442 -7.69 -2.16 19.46
CA GLY A 442 -6.93 -2.99 18.53
C GLY A 442 -7.31 -2.80 17.06
N THR A 443 -8.30 -1.95 16.75
CA THR A 443 -8.66 -1.60 15.37
C THR A 443 -7.55 -0.77 14.72
N MET A 444 -7.32 -0.95 13.43
CA MET A 444 -6.43 -0.09 12.64
C MET A 444 -7.08 0.26 11.32
N ASN A 445 -6.95 1.51 10.88
CA ASN A 445 -7.39 1.93 9.56
C ASN A 445 -6.40 2.93 8.98
N THR A 446 -5.65 2.49 7.98
CA THR A 446 -4.58 3.30 7.38
C THR A 446 -4.66 3.30 5.85
N GLY A 447 -4.42 4.47 5.27
CA GLY A 447 -4.22 4.66 3.84
C GLY A 447 -2.74 4.84 3.53
N LEU A 448 -2.31 4.43 2.34
CA LEU A 448 -0.95 4.64 1.87
C LEU A 448 -0.72 6.13 1.61
N THR A 449 0.44 6.68 1.91
CA THR A 449 0.76 8.11 1.60
C THR A 449 1.18 8.28 0.15
N LEU A 450 0.23 7.99 -0.72
CA LEU A 450 0.24 8.31 -2.15
C LEU A 450 -0.50 9.61 -2.39
N ARG A 451 -0.17 10.30 -3.49
CA ARG A 451 -0.76 11.59 -3.85
C ARG A 451 -0.81 12.57 -2.66
N THR A 452 0.33 12.67 -1.98
CA THR A 452 0.48 13.40 -0.73
C THR A 452 1.50 14.51 -0.91
N ALA A 453 1.23 15.65 -0.31
CA ALA A 453 2.18 16.74 -0.15
C ALA A 453 2.63 16.82 1.31
N GLN A 454 3.93 16.82 1.51
CA GLN A 454 4.54 17.26 2.76
C GLN A 454 4.77 18.76 2.67
N ILE A 455 4.15 19.54 3.56
CA ILE A 455 4.27 20.99 3.57
C ILE A 455 5.13 21.41 4.75
N ARG A 456 6.21 22.15 4.49
CA ARG A 456 7.07 22.72 5.52
C ARG A 456 7.52 24.10 5.09
N GLU A 457 7.44 25.08 6.00
CA GLU A 457 7.82 26.47 5.73
C GLU A 457 7.16 27.04 4.46
N GLY A 458 5.90 26.65 4.23
CA GLY A 458 5.12 27.10 3.09
C GLY A 458 5.43 26.42 1.76
N VAL A 459 6.36 25.47 1.72
CA VAL A 459 6.71 24.71 0.52
C VAL A 459 6.00 23.36 0.56
N ALA A 460 5.13 23.09 -0.41
CA ALA A 460 4.56 21.79 -0.67
C ALA A 460 5.56 20.95 -1.49
N ARG A 461 6.07 19.89 -0.86
CA ARG A 461 6.90 18.86 -1.48
C ARG A 461 6.02 17.69 -1.87
N VAL A 462 6.00 17.36 -3.15
CA VAL A 462 5.25 16.23 -3.71
C VAL A 462 6.24 15.28 -4.34
N ARG A 463 6.22 14.02 -3.89
CA ARG A 463 6.97 12.94 -4.54
C ARG A 463 6.03 12.16 -5.46
N ALA A 464 6.49 11.92 -6.68
CA ALA A 464 5.82 11.05 -7.64
C ALA A 464 6.81 10.05 -8.24
N GLY A 465 6.30 8.86 -8.52
CA GLY A 465 7.02 7.75 -9.13
C GLY A 465 6.13 7.03 -10.14
N ALA A 466 6.75 6.12 -10.89
CA ALA A 466 6.08 5.25 -11.84
C ALA A 466 6.56 3.81 -11.65
N THR A 467 5.66 2.86 -11.89
CA THR A 467 5.99 1.44 -11.84
C THR A 467 6.87 1.10 -13.03
N LEU A 468 8.11 0.71 -12.77
CA LEU A 468 9.04 0.32 -13.80
C LEU A 468 9.00 -1.19 -13.98
N LEU A 469 8.90 -1.62 -15.24
CA LEU A 469 9.08 -2.98 -15.70
C LEU A 469 10.22 -3.06 -16.70
N TYR A 470 10.56 -4.27 -17.15
CA TYR A 470 11.60 -4.48 -18.16
C TYR A 470 11.36 -3.68 -19.46
N ASP A 471 10.10 -3.59 -19.90
CA ASP A 471 9.66 -2.93 -21.12
C ASP A 471 9.40 -1.43 -20.97
N SER A 472 9.51 -0.86 -19.75
CA SER A 472 9.35 0.57 -19.51
C SER A 472 10.22 1.44 -20.42
N ASP A 473 9.63 2.51 -20.97
CA ASP A 473 10.33 3.52 -21.77
C ASP A 473 10.83 4.67 -20.87
N PRO A 474 12.15 4.91 -20.78
CA PRO A 474 12.71 5.90 -19.86
C PRO A 474 12.12 7.32 -19.95
N ALA A 475 11.77 7.78 -21.15
CA ALA A 475 11.25 9.13 -21.33
C ALA A 475 9.75 9.21 -20.98
N ALA A 476 8.97 8.18 -21.36
CA ALA A 476 7.56 8.10 -21.01
C ALA A 476 7.35 8.02 -19.49
N GLU A 477 8.14 7.21 -18.79
CA GLU A 477 8.03 7.04 -17.34
C GLU A 477 8.39 8.34 -16.58
N GLU A 478 9.41 9.08 -17.05
CA GLU A 478 9.73 10.41 -16.50
C GLU A 478 8.59 11.42 -16.75
N ALA A 479 7.97 11.40 -17.93
CA ALA A 479 6.82 12.26 -18.22
C ALA A 479 5.61 11.92 -17.32
N GLU A 480 5.41 10.64 -17.01
CA GLU A 480 4.33 10.18 -16.14
C GLU A 480 4.48 10.67 -14.70
N THR A 481 5.69 10.69 -14.13
CA THR A 481 5.91 11.21 -12.77
C THR A 481 5.57 12.69 -12.67
N HIS A 482 5.96 13.50 -13.66
CA HIS A 482 5.58 14.91 -13.75
C HIS A 482 4.07 15.09 -13.84
N LEU A 483 3.39 14.27 -14.64
CA LEU A 483 1.93 14.32 -14.77
C LEU A 483 1.24 13.99 -13.44
N LYS A 484 1.68 12.94 -12.74
CA LYS A 484 1.15 12.53 -11.44
C LYS A 484 1.30 13.62 -10.37
N ALA A 485 2.43 14.32 -10.36
CA ALA A 485 2.66 15.40 -9.40
C ALA A 485 1.93 16.70 -9.74
N ARG A 486 1.79 17.03 -11.04
CA ARG A 486 1.20 18.28 -11.53
C ARG A 486 -0.15 18.58 -10.89
N ALA A 487 -1.04 17.59 -10.82
CA ALA A 487 -2.37 17.78 -10.25
C ALA A 487 -2.33 18.27 -8.79
N LEU A 488 -1.40 17.75 -7.98
CA LEU A 488 -1.23 18.16 -6.58
C LEU A 488 -0.56 19.53 -6.47
N LEU A 489 0.47 19.77 -7.27
CA LEU A 489 1.22 21.03 -7.27
C LEU A 489 0.34 22.21 -7.69
N GLU A 490 -0.46 22.05 -8.74
CA GLU A 490 -1.43 23.07 -9.18
C GLU A 490 -2.47 23.34 -8.09
N THR A 491 -3.01 22.29 -7.46
CA THR A 491 -3.99 22.43 -6.37
C THR A 491 -3.38 23.12 -5.15
N ALA A 492 -2.13 22.80 -4.79
CA ALA A 492 -1.40 23.46 -3.71
C ALA A 492 -1.19 24.96 -3.98
N ALA A 493 -0.82 25.31 -5.22
CA ALA A 493 -0.63 26.69 -5.67
C ALA A 493 -1.93 27.47 -5.95
N GLY A 494 -3.11 26.86 -5.72
CA GLY A 494 -4.42 27.53 -5.86
C GLY A 494 -5.09 27.38 -7.23
N GLY A 495 -4.51 26.62 -8.16
CA GLY A 495 -5.11 26.25 -9.44
C GLY A 495 -6.06 25.04 -9.32
N LEU A 496 -7.00 24.91 -10.27
CA LEU A 496 -7.84 23.71 -10.43
C LEU A 496 -7.20 22.85 -11.53
N GLY A 497 -6.38 21.86 -11.16
CA GLY A 497 -5.68 21.03 -12.13
C GLY A 497 -6.61 20.09 -12.91
N ALA A 498 -6.43 20.03 -14.23
CA ALA A 498 -7.12 19.10 -15.14
C ALA A 498 -6.24 17.87 -15.42
N ALA A 499 -6.84 16.68 -15.46
CA ALA A 499 -6.15 15.43 -15.79
C ALA A 499 -5.78 15.36 -17.28
N ALA A 500 -4.64 14.74 -17.62
CA ALA A 500 -4.18 14.57 -19.00
C ALA A 500 -4.57 13.19 -19.59
N PRO A 501 -4.66 13.06 -20.93
CA PRO A 501 -5.06 11.83 -21.61
C PRO A 501 -3.89 10.87 -21.89
N VAL A 502 -4.22 9.57 -22.00
CA VAL A 502 -3.33 8.42 -22.27
C VAL A 502 -3.63 7.86 -23.69
N PRO A 503 -2.65 7.30 -24.44
CA PRO A 503 -2.83 6.88 -25.84
C PRO A 503 -3.51 5.51 -26.01
N GLU A 504 -4.14 5.30 -27.18
CA GLU A 504 -4.87 4.06 -27.55
C GLU A 504 -4.00 3.00 -28.24
N PRO A 505 -4.28 1.70 -27.99
CA PRO A 505 -4.13 0.72 -29.07
C PRO A 505 -5.14 -0.46 -29.12
N ILE A 506 -5.52 -0.78 -30.37
CA ILE A 506 -5.78 -2.05 -31.11
C ILE A 506 -6.47 -3.25 -30.42
N GLU A 507 -7.62 -3.64 -30.98
CA GLU A 507 -8.43 -4.83 -30.66
C GLU A 507 -7.97 -6.14 -31.34
N VAL A 508 -8.20 -7.28 -30.70
CA VAL A 508 -8.37 -8.59 -31.36
C VAL A 508 -9.51 -9.38 -30.68
N ALA A 509 -10.44 -9.91 -31.50
CA ALA A 509 -11.65 -10.63 -31.08
C ALA A 509 -11.56 -12.15 -31.32
N GLY A 510 -12.28 -12.97 -30.53
CA GLY A 510 -12.55 -14.38 -30.87
C GLY A 510 -13.37 -15.17 -29.84
N GLY A 511 -14.48 -15.78 -30.28
CA GLY A 511 -15.41 -16.61 -29.47
C GLY A 511 -15.13 -18.13 -29.50
N PRO A 512 -16.04 -18.99 -28.99
CA PRO A 512 -15.78 -20.42 -28.76
C PRO A 512 -15.98 -21.28 -30.03
N MET A 513 -14.89 -21.92 -30.51
CA MET A 513 -14.87 -22.74 -31.74
C MET A 513 -14.52 -24.23 -31.52
N GLY A 514 -14.27 -24.68 -30.28
CA GLY A 514 -13.64 -25.97 -29.97
C GLY A 514 -14.56 -27.07 -29.42
N THR A 515 -15.88 -26.84 -29.34
CA THR A 515 -16.84 -27.78 -28.72
C THR A 515 -16.75 -29.19 -29.30
N GLY A 516 -16.45 -30.17 -28.45
CA GLY A 516 -16.43 -31.60 -28.79
C GLY A 516 -15.11 -32.15 -29.33
N ARG A 517 -14.03 -31.36 -29.29
CA ARG A 517 -12.67 -31.81 -29.64
C ARG A 517 -11.93 -32.36 -28.43
N LYS A 518 -11.24 -33.49 -28.59
CA LYS A 518 -10.39 -34.08 -27.57
C LYS A 518 -8.96 -33.59 -27.69
N VAL A 519 -8.44 -32.99 -26.63
CA VAL A 519 -7.08 -32.46 -26.56
C VAL A 519 -6.28 -33.29 -25.57
N LEU A 520 -5.20 -33.90 -26.03
CA LEU A 520 -4.17 -34.44 -25.15
C LEU A 520 -3.13 -33.35 -24.88
N LEU A 521 -3.02 -32.91 -23.63
CA LEU A 521 -2.02 -31.95 -23.19
C LEU A 521 -0.89 -32.69 -22.48
N VAL A 522 0.30 -32.69 -23.06
CA VAL A 522 1.49 -33.35 -22.50
C VAL A 522 2.24 -32.35 -21.64
N ASP A 523 2.30 -32.62 -20.34
CA ASP A 523 2.98 -31.82 -19.31
C ASP A 523 4.48 -32.18 -19.24
N HIS A 524 5.33 -31.24 -19.65
CA HIS A 524 6.79 -31.28 -19.55
C HIS A 524 7.31 -30.61 -18.25
N GLU A 525 6.57 -30.80 -17.16
CA GLU A 525 6.85 -30.23 -15.82
C GLU A 525 6.69 -28.70 -15.74
N ASP A 526 5.67 -28.18 -16.42
CA ASP A 526 5.37 -26.75 -16.43
C ASP A 526 4.33 -26.34 -15.38
N SER A 527 4.53 -25.14 -14.81
CA SER A 527 3.63 -24.61 -13.78
C SER A 527 2.30 -24.06 -14.34
N PHE A 528 2.20 -23.87 -15.66
CA PHE A 528 1.04 -23.28 -16.35
C PHE A 528 0.24 -24.28 -17.20
N VAL A 529 0.59 -25.56 -17.19
CA VAL A 529 -0.09 -26.59 -17.99
C VAL A 529 -1.60 -26.68 -17.67
N ASN A 530 -1.98 -26.48 -16.42
CA ASN A 530 -3.39 -26.47 -16.02
C ASN A 530 -4.14 -25.23 -16.53
N THR A 531 -3.45 -24.09 -16.68
CA THR A 531 -3.99 -22.86 -17.27
C THR A 531 -4.21 -23.01 -18.77
N LEU A 532 -3.24 -23.60 -19.50
CA LEU A 532 -3.41 -23.92 -20.92
C LEU A 532 -4.58 -24.90 -21.12
N GLY A 533 -4.68 -25.92 -20.28
CA GLY A 533 -5.82 -26.82 -20.28
C GLY A 533 -7.16 -26.12 -20.00
N ASP A 534 -7.17 -25.07 -19.17
CA ASP A 534 -8.36 -24.27 -18.93
C ASP A 534 -8.77 -23.47 -20.17
N TYR A 535 -7.84 -22.85 -20.91
CA TYR A 535 -8.16 -22.15 -22.16
C TYR A 535 -8.83 -23.05 -23.20
N PHE A 536 -8.32 -24.28 -23.41
CA PHE A 536 -8.96 -25.23 -24.31
C PHE A 536 -10.36 -25.64 -23.83
N ARG A 537 -10.58 -25.78 -22.52
CA ARG A 537 -11.90 -26.05 -21.93
C ARG A 537 -12.86 -24.86 -22.09
N GLN A 538 -12.38 -23.62 -21.97
CA GLN A 538 -13.17 -22.41 -22.21
C GLN A 538 -13.65 -22.30 -23.66
N HIS A 539 -12.89 -22.87 -24.62
CA HIS A 539 -13.31 -23.00 -26.01
C HIS A 539 -14.15 -24.26 -26.31
N GLY A 540 -14.48 -25.07 -25.30
CA GLY A 540 -15.38 -26.23 -25.41
C GLY A 540 -14.69 -27.59 -25.63
N CYS A 541 -13.36 -27.67 -25.53
CA CYS A 541 -12.62 -28.91 -25.74
C CYS A 541 -12.65 -29.83 -24.50
N GLU A 542 -12.61 -31.14 -24.72
CA GLU A 542 -12.35 -32.16 -23.71
C GLU A 542 -10.83 -32.33 -23.54
N VAL A 543 -10.27 -31.87 -22.42
CA VAL A 543 -8.80 -31.84 -22.22
C VAL A 543 -8.35 -32.89 -21.21
N THR A 544 -7.47 -33.80 -21.65
CA THR A 544 -6.75 -34.77 -20.81
C THR A 544 -5.29 -34.35 -20.68
N THR A 545 -4.81 -34.14 -19.45
CA THR A 545 -3.42 -33.74 -19.19
C THR A 545 -2.63 -34.93 -18.64
N LEU A 546 -1.50 -35.26 -19.26
CA LEU A 546 -0.58 -36.33 -18.82
C LEU A 546 0.86 -35.81 -18.74
N ARG A 547 1.56 -36.13 -17.65
CA ARG A 547 3.00 -35.85 -17.53
C ARG A 547 3.79 -36.72 -18.48
N PHE A 548 4.81 -36.16 -19.14
CA PHE A 548 5.69 -36.86 -20.08
C PHE A 548 6.29 -38.15 -19.50
N GLY A 549 6.76 -39.04 -20.37
CA GLY A 549 7.36 -40.33 -19.98
C GLY A 549 6.38 -41.52 -19.97
N PHE A 550 5.18 -41.35 -20.54
CA PHE A 550 4.24 -42.45 -20.78
C PHE A 550 4.56 -43.23 -22.07
N ASP A 551 3.96 -44.42 -22.22
CA ASP A 551 4.01 -45.21 -23.45
C ASP A 551 3.19 -44.51 -24.55
N VAL A 552 3.90 -43.80 -25.44
CA VAL A 552 3.30 -42.89 -26.43
C VAL A 552 2.31 -43.58 -27.37
N PRO A 553 2.65 -44.68 -28.09
CA PRO A 553 1.68 -45.36 -28.95
C PRO A 553 0.44 -45.84 -28.19
N ALA A 554 0.61 -46.45 -27.02
CA ALA A 554 -0.50 -46.98 -26.23
C ALA A 554 -1.47 -45.88 -25.78
N VAL A 555 -0.94 -44.75 -25.29
CA VAL A 555 -1.75 -43.61 -24.83
C VAL A 555 -2.49 -42.93 -25.99
N LEU A 556 -1.85 -42.77 -27.15
CA LEU A 556 -2.50 -42.18 -28.33
C LEU A 556 -3.59 -43.09 -28.91
N ASP A 557 -3.41 -44.42 -28.84
CA ASP A 557 -4.45 -45.39 -29.21
C ASP A 557 -5.63 -45.38 -28.23
N GLU A 558 -5.36 -45.25 -26.93
CA GLU A 558 -6.40 -45.23 -25.89
C GLU A 558 -7.22 -43.94 -25.92
N LEU A 559 -6.55 -42.77 -25.91
CA LEU A 559 -7.21 -41.48 -25.78
C LEU A 559 -7.81 -40.98 -27.09
N ALA A 560 -7.26 -41.41 -28.24
CA ALA A 560 -7.64 -40.98 -29.58
C ALA A 560 -7.88 -39.45 -29.68
N PRO A 561 -6.88 -38.60 -29.36
CA PRO A 561 -7.06 -37.14 -29.35
C PRO A 561 -7.21 -36.56 -30.77
N ASP A 562 -7.97 -35.46 -30.89
CA ASP A 562 -8.06 -34.63 -32.10
C ASP A 562 -6.86 -33.67 -32.25
N LEU A 563 -6.21 -33.34 -31.13
CA LEU A 563 -5.07 -32.41 -31.05
C LEU A 563 -4.16 -32.85 -29.91
N VAL A 564 -2.84 -32.87 -30.18
CA VAL A 564 -1.83 -33.03 -29.13
C VAL A 564 -1.16 -31.69 -28.87
N VAL A 565 -1.21 -31.22 -27.63
CA VAL A 565 -0.58 -29.99 -27.19
C VAL A 565 0.65 -30.35 -26.35
N LEU A 566 1.81 -29.84 -26.76
CA LEU A 566 3.04 -29.97 -26.01
C LEU A 566 3.17 -28.73 -25.13
N SER A 567 3.11 -28.91 -23.80
CA SER A 567 3.20 -27.80 -22.85
C SER A 567 4.58 -27.10 -22.92
N PRO A 568 4.71 -25.91 -22.33
CA PRO A 568 6.00 -25.38 -21.93
C PRO A 568 6.72 -26.38 -21.01
N GLY A 569 7.99 -26.11 -20.72
CA GLY A 569 8.78 -26.89 -19.80
C GLY A 569 10.16 -26.24 -19.61
N PRO A 570 10.83 -26.46 -18.48
CA PRO A 570 12.22 -26.03 -18.30
C PRO A 570 13.16 -26.88 -19.16
N GLY A 571 14.41 -26.46 -19.35
CA GLY A 571 15.41 -27.30 -20.03
C GLY A 571 15.25 -27.34 -21.55
N ARG A 572 15.59 -28.48 -22.16
CA ARG A 572 15.63 -28.68 -23.62
C ARG A 572 14.65 -29.77 -24.04
N PRO A 573 14.17 -29.76 -25.30
CA PRO A 573 13.31 -30.82 -25.82
C PRO A 573 13.83 -32.26 -25.63
N GLU A 574 15.16 -32.44 -25.66
CA GLU A 574 15.83 -33.73 -25.44
C GLU A 574 15.63 -34.28 -24.02
N ASP A 575 15.48 -33.41 -23.02
CA ASP A 575 15.32 -33.81 -21.61
C ASP A 575 14.00 -34.55 -21.35
N PHE A 576 13.01 -34.36 -22.22
CA PHE A 576 11.67 -34.94 -22.07
C PHE A 576 11.34 -36.01 -23.12
N GLY A 577 12.31 -36.41 -23.95
CA GLY A 577 12.09 -37.44 -24.97
C GLY A 577 11.03 -37.06 -26.03
N THR A 578 10.88 -35.76 -26.32
CA THR A 578 9.82 -35.22 -27.19
C THR A 578 9.83 -35.76 -28.61
N ALA A 579 10.98 -36.19 -29.13
CA ALA A 579 11.13 -36.73 -30.48
C ALA A 579 10.24 -37.96 -30.74
N ALA A 580 10.20 -38.91 -29.78
CA ALA A 580 9.39 -40.13 -29.93
C ALA A 580 7.88 -39.84 -29.95
N LEU A 581 7.44 -38.80 -29.24
CA LEU A 581 6.06 -38.31 -29.27
C LEU A 581 5.75 -37.66 -30.62
N LEU A 582 6.65 -36.81 -31.14
CA LEU A 582 6.48 -36.12 -32.40
C LEU A 582 6.50 -37.07 -33.61
N ASP A 583 7.37 -38.08 -33.61
CA ASP A 583 7.36 -39.17 -34.61
C ASP A 583 5.98 -39.85 -34.70
N GLU A 584 5.38 -40.15 -33.55
CA GLU A 584 4.10 -40.87 -33.50
C GLU A 584 2.91 -39.97 -33.87
N ILE A 585 2.96 -38.68 -33.47
CA ILE A 585 2.01 -37.65 -33.93
C ILE A 585 2.04 -37.56 -35.46
N GLU A 586 3.23 -37.46 -36.05
CA GLU A 586 3.43 -37.34 -37.49
C GLU A 586 2.96 -38.61 -38.22
N ARG A 587 3.35 -39.80 -37.73
CA ARG A 587 2.93 -41.10 -38.29
C ARG A 587 1.41 -41.25 -38.33
N ARG A 588 0.70 -40.69 -37.34
CA ARG A 588 -0.77 -40.74 -37.23
C ARG A 588 -1.48 -39.58 -37.92
N GLY A 589 -0.74 -38.60 -38.45
CA GLY A 589 -1.30 -37.40 -39.06
C GLY A 589 -2.09 -36.54 -38.07
N LEU A 590 -1.71 -36.56 -36.78
CA LEU A 590 -2.37 -35.79 -35.74
C LEU A 590 -1.92 -34.33 -35.77
N PRO A 591 -2.85 -33.36 -35.63
CA PRO A 591 -2.47 -31.98 -35.36
C PRO A 591 -1.69 -31.87 -34.06
N ALA A 592 -0.60 -31.10 -34.07
CA ALA A 592 0.17 -30.77 -32.89
C ALA A 592 0.33 -29.26 -32.72
N PHE A 593 0.31 -28.83 -31.46
CA PHE A 593 0.53 -27.44 -31.08
C PHE A 593 1.54 -27.38 -29.93
N GLY A 594 2.69 -26.76 -30.18
CA GLY A 594 3.76 -26.60 -29.20
C GLY A 594 3.79 -25.19 -28.63
N VAL A 595 3.95 -25.08 -27.30
CA VAL A 595 4.12 -23.79 -26.61
C VAL A 595 5.50 -23.76 -25.97
N CYS A 596 6.29 -22.70 -26.22
CA CYS A 596 7.66 -22.55 -25.69
C CYS A 596 8.51 -23.81 -25.95
N LEU A 597 8.84 -24.62 -24.94
CA LEU A 597 9.57 -25.89 -25.08
C LEU A 597 8.90 -26.85 -26.08
N GLY A 598 7.56 -26.93 -26.09
CA GLY A 598 6.84 -27.72 -27.09
C GLY A 598 7.06 -27.21 -28.52
N LEU A 599 7.14 -25.90 -28.72
CA LEU A 599 7.46 -25.29 -30.02
C LEU A 599 8.91 -25.57 -30.41
N GLN A 600 9.83 -25.42 -29.45
CA GLN A 600 11.25 -25.72 -29.63
C GLN A 600 11.44 -27.18 -30.07
N ALA A 601 10.73 -28.12 -29.44
CA ALA A 601 10.74 -29.54 -29.80
C ALA A 601 10.28 -29.78 -31.23
N MET A 602 9.18 -29.14 -31.65
CA MET A 602 8.68 -29.22 -33.03
C MET A 602 9.68 -28.65 -34.04
N ILE A 603 10.37 -27.56 -33.70
CA ILE A 603 11.39 -26.94 -34.55
C ILE A 603 12.59 -27.88 -34.73
N GLU A 604 13.11 -28.48 -33.65
CA GLU A 604 14.22 -29.43 -33.74
C GLU A 604 13.83 -30.70 -34.51
N HIS A 605 12.63 -31.24 -34.26
CA HIS A 605 12.09 -32.41 -34.99
C HIS A 605 11.99 -32.17 -36.49
N ALA A 606 11.60 -30.96 -36.90
CA ALA A 606 11.55 -30.55 -38.30
C ALA A 606 12.93 -30.25 -38.93
N GLY A 607 14.03 -30.48 -38.21
CA GLY A 607 15.40 -30.25 -38.68
C GLY A 607 15.94 -28.83 -38.44
N GLY A 608 15.23 -28.02 -37.66
CA GLY A 608 15.71 -26.74 -37.15
C GLY A 608 16.79 -26.90 -36.07
N ARG A 609 17.41 -25.79 -35.67
CA ARG A 609 18.36 -25.75 -34.55
C ARG A 609 17.95 -24.67 -33.58
N LEU A 610 17.98 -24.98 -32.29
CA LEU A 610 17.79 -24.00 -31.23
C LEU A 610 19.09 -23.24 -30.97
N SER A 611 18.95 -21.94 -30.70
CA SER A 611 20.04 -21.07 -30.24
C SER A 611 19.54 -20.24 -29.07
N LEU A 612 20.43 -19.92 -28.14
CA LEU A 612 20.16 -18.94 -27.08
C LEU A 612 20.36 -17.53 -27.65
N LEU A 613 19.38 -16.65 -27.44
CA LEU A 613 19.47 -15.25 -27.82
C LEU A 613 20.13 -14.43 -26.69
N ASP A 614 20.67 -13.27 -27.04
CA ASP A 614 21.31 -12.35 -26.09
C ASP A 614 20.31 -11.60 -25.17
N GLU A 615 19.00 -11.79 -25.41
CA GLU A 615 17.86 -11.31 -24.61
C GLU A 615 16.78 -12.41 -24.48
N PRO A 616 16.01 -12.45 -23.37
CA PRO A 616 15.04 -13.52 -23.06
C PRO A 616 13.84 -13.57 -24.00
#